data_AF-A0A661NB64-F1
#
_entry.id   AF-A0A661NB64-F1
#
_cell.length_a   1.000
_cell.length_b   1.000
_cell.length_c   1.000
_cell.angle_alpha   90.00
_cell.angle_beta   90.00
_cell.angle_gamma   90.00
#
_symmetry.space_group_name_H-M   'P 1'
#
loop_
_entity.id
_entity.type
_entity.pdbx_description
1 polymer ?
#
loop_
_entity_poly.entity_id
_entity_poly.type
_entity_poly.pdbx_seq_one_letter_code
_entity_poly.pdbx_strand_id
1 'polypeptide(L)'
;MANPQSNTSALLWILLGLSFWAAFQFMAPAHDGYTLGLGNTDFPSYRFVVFTTFYALLGGVGAICLAIGMTRWRSKRSFGKTRWFLLVTTGLGVIVPVAIRWLVLQGGAVADDESVYRFSAELVASGRLTAPSHPLKLFFDHAFMVNDGRMFSQYFLGWPAIMAIGVPFGATGYVNCLVSAATVPALYELLKRTVGVDWARLGVLVFLTSFFFNDAAATEMSHTSAL
;
A
#
# COMPACT_ATOMS: atom_id res chain seq x y z
N MET A 1 13.52 -35.77 -9.69
CA MET A 1 14.46 -35.19 -10.67
C MET A 1 13.81 -33.93 -11.24
N ALA A 2 14.49 -32.78 -11.25
CA ALA A 2 13.94 -31.56 -11.85
C ALA A 2 13.93 -31.73 -13.38
N ASN A 3 12.81 -31.45 -14.04
CA ASN A 3 12.70 -31.57 -15.50
C ASN A 3 13.50 -30.42 -16.15
N PRO A 4 14.58 -30.70 -16.90
CA PRO A 4 15.42 -29.66 -17.51
C PRO A 4 14.64 -28.70 -18.41
N GLN A 5 13.56 -29.18 -19.05
CA GLN A 5 12.68 -28.37 -19.90
C GLN A 5 11.89 -27.30 -19.12
N SER A 6 11.64 -27.52 -17.82
CA SER A 6 10.91 -26.54 -17.00
C SER A 6 11.78 -25.32 -16.66
N ASN A 7 13.08 -25.52 -16.43
CA ASN A 7 14.00 -24.45 -16.07
C ASN A 7 14.35 -23.56 -17.26
N THR A 8 14.53 -24.13 -18.46
CA THR A 8 14.72 -23.33 -19.68
C THR A 8 13.51 -22.46 -20.00
N SER A 9 12.29 -23.00 -19.82
CA SER A 9 11.07 -22.20 -19.98
C SER A 9 10.97 -21.06 -18.97
N ALA A 10 11.34 -21.31 -17.71
CA ALA A 10 11.34 -20.30 -16.66
C ALA A 10 12.33 -19.17 -16.96
N LEU A 11 13.53 -19.52 -17.39
CA LEU A 11 14.61 -18.58 -17.70
C LEU A 11 14.22 -17.66 -18.87
N LEU A 12 13.55 -18.19 -19.89
CA LEU A 12 13.03 -17.39 -21.00
C LEU A 12 12.02 -16.33 -20.53
N TRP A 13 11.07 -16.70 -19.67
CA TRP A 13 10.10 -15.75 -19.11
C TRP A 13 10.75 -14.69 -18.22
N ILE A 14 11.77 -15.06 -17.44
CA ILE A 14 12.55 -14.10 -16.65
C ILE A 14 13.27 -13.11 -17.56
N LEU A 15 13.97 -13.58 -18.59
CA LEU A 15 14.68 -12.72 -19.54
C LEU A 15 13.72 -11.78 -20.27
N LEU A 16 12.55 -12.28 -20.69
CA LEU A 16 11.52 -11.46 -21.31
C LEU A 16 11.01 -10.36 -20.35
N GLY A 17 10.76 -10.72 -19.09
CA GLY A 17 10.37 -9.75 -18.08
C GLY A 17 11.43 -8.68 -17.83
N LEU A 18 12.70 -9.08 -17.75
CA LEU A 18 13.83 -8.16 -17.61
C LEU A 18 14.01 -7.26 -18.85
N SER A 19 13.75 -7.76 -20.07
CA SER A 19 13.82 -6.92 -21.28
C SER A 19 12.73 -5.86 -21.31
N PHE A 20 11.50 -6.20 -20.89
CA PHE A 20 10.43 -5.22 -20.75
C PHE A 20 10.76 -4.17 -19.69
N TRP A 21 11.32 -4.59 -18.54
CA TRP A 21 11.78 -3.67 -17.51
C TRP A 21 12.92 -2.76 -18.00
N ALA A 22 13.89 -3.30 -18.75
CA ALA A 22 14.98 -2.51 -19.33
C ALA A 22 14.45 -1.49 -20.36
N ALA A 23 13.51 -1.89 -21.23
CA ALA A 23 12.85 -0.97 -22.16
C ALA A 23 12.08 0.13 -21.43
N PHE A 24 11.39 -0.22 -20.33
CA PHE A 24 10.72 0.73 -19.46
C PHE A 24 11.72 1.76 -18.89
N GLN A 25 12.85 1.32 -18.33
CA GLN A 25 13.87 2.22 -17.79
C GLN A 25 14.50 3.12 -18.86
N PHE A 26 14.74 2.58 -20.06
CA PHE A 26 15.29 3.36 -21.18
C PHE A 26 14.35 4.48 -21.63
N MET A 27 13.04 4.24 -21.58
CA MET A 27 12.02 5.20 -22.01
C MET A 27 11.51 6.11 -20.89
N ALA A 28 11.75 5.78 -19.61
CA ALA A 28 11.33 6.60 -18.47
C ALA A 28 11.78 8.08 -18.56
N PRO A 29 13.01 8.42 -19.04
CA PRO A 29 13.43 9.81 -19.22
C PRO A 29 12.58 10.61 -20.22
N ALA A 30 11.87 9.96 -21.15
CA ALA A 30 10.96 10.65 -22.07
C ALA A 30 9.75 11.27 -21.35
N HIS A 31 9.52 10.90 -20.09
CA HIS A 31 8.50 11.43 -19.21
C HIS A 31 9.06 12.39 -18.15
N ASP A 32 10.31 12.85 -18.29
CA ASP A 32 10.86 13.82 -17.35
C ASP A 32 10.08 15.15 -17.39
N GLY A 33 9.83 15.73 -16.21
CA GLY A 33 8.96 16.90 -16.06
C GLY A 33 7.48 16.65 -16.37
N TYR A 34 7.03 15.39 -16.48
CA TYR A 34 5.63 15.05 -16.66
C TYR A 34 4.79 15.50 -15.45
N THR A 35 3.73 16.26 -15.72
CA THR A 35 2.75 16.67 -14.71
C THR A 35 1.46 15.89 -14.92
N LEU A 36 0.93 15.27 -13.87
CA LEU A 36 -0.24 14.39 -13.93
C LEU A 36 -1.53 15.11 -14.35
N GLY A 37 -1.55 16.45 -14.38
CA GLY A 37 -2.70 17.25 -14.80
C GLY A 37 -3.94 17.06 -13.92
N LEU A 38 -3.75 16.61 -12.67
CA LEU A 38 -4.85 16.46 -11.70
C LEU A 38 -5.51 17.83 -11.46
N GLY A 39 -6.84 17.87 -11.57
CA GLY A 39 -7.62 19.11 -11.43
C GLY A 39 -7.83 19.90 -12.73
N ASN A 40 -7.35 19.42 -13.88
CA ASN A 40 -7.72 19.99 -15.18
C ASN A 40 -9.12 19.50 -15.61
N THR A 41 -9.92 20.37 -16.22
CA THR A 41 -11.24 20.04 -16.78
C THR A 41 -11.15 19.04 -17.94
N ASP A 42 -9.99 18.94 -18.58
CA ASP A 42 -9.75 18.03 -19.71
C ASP A 42 -9.18 16.67 -19.29
N PHE A 43 -9.43 16.24 -18.04
CA PHE A 43 -8.96 14.94 -17.55
C PHE A 43 -9.89 13.79 -17.99
N PRO A 44 -9.36 12.64 -18.46
CA PRO A 44 -7.94 12.31 -18.61
C PRO A 44 -7.32 12.97 -19.85
N SER A 45 -6.18 13.65 -19.66
CA SER A 45 -5.46 14.27 -20.78
C SER A 45 -4.80 13.20 -21.66
N TYR A 46 -4.57 13.51 -22.95
CA TYR A 46 -3.81 12.62 -23.85
C TYR A 46 -2.47 12.19 -23.23
N ARG A 47 -1.80 13.14 -22.58
CA ARG A 47 -0.56 12.95 -21.84
C ARG A 47 -0.69 11.90 -20.73
N PHE A 48 -1.78 11.95 -19.97
CA PHE A 48 -2.10 10.95 -18.94
C PHE A 48 -2.35 9.57 -19.53
N VAL A 49 -3.12 9.49 -20.62
CA VAL A 49 -3.40 8.22 -21.30
C VAL A 49 -2.11 7.59 -21.84
N VAL A 50 -1.24 8.37 -22.48
CA VAL A 50 0.05 7.88 -22.98
C VAL A 50 0.93 7.40 -21.84
N PHE A 51 1.06 8.21 -20.78
CA PHE A 51 1.85 7.86 -19.59
C PHE A 51 1.35 6.56 -18.95
N THR A 52 0.06 6.47 -18.62
CA THR A 52 -0.51 5.28 -17.98
C THR A 52 -0.46 4.05 -18.88
N THR A 53 -0.74 4.19 -20.18
CA THR A 53 -0.66 3.08 -21.14
C THR A 53 0.78 2.55 -21.25
N PHE A 54 1.76 3.45 -21.35
CA PHE A 54 3.17 3.10 -21.40
C PHE A 54 3.60 2.32 -20.14
N TYR A 55 3.28 2.84 -18.96
CA TYR A 55 3.58 2.19 -17.68
C TYR A 55 2.87 0.85 -17.53
N ALA A 56 1.58 0.76 -17.92
CA ALA A 56 0.80 -0.46 -17.83
C ALA A 56 1.30 -1.56 -18.76
N LEU A 57 1.66 -1.22 -20.01
CA LEU A 57 2.12 -2.20 -20.99
C LEU A 57 3.52 -2.70 -20.65
N LEU A 58 4.52 -1.82 -20.54
CA LEU A 58 5.89 -2.29 -20.31
C LEU A 58 6.10 -2.79 -18.88
N GLY A 59 5.59 -2.06 -17.89
CA GLY A 59 5.70 -2.44 -16.49
C GLY A 59 4.86 -3.68 -16.16
N GLY A 60 3.59 -3.68 -16.56
CA GLY A 60 2.66 -4.77 -16.28
C GLY A 60 3.03 -6.07 -16.99
N VAL A 61 3.33 -6.02 -18.29
CA VAL A 61 3.74 -7.23 -19.04
C VAL A 61 5.09 -7.74 -18.51
N GLY A 62 6.04 -6.85 -18.20
CA GLY A 62 7.30 -7.23 -17.58
C GLY A 62 7.10 -7.96 -16.25
N ALA A 63 6.27 -7.42 -15.36
CA ALA A 63 5.93 -8.03 -14.07
C ALA A 63 5.24 -9.41 -14.24
N ILE A 64 4.30 -9.54 -15.18
CA ILE A 64 3.64 -10.81 -15.49
C ILE A 64 4.66 -11.85 -15.97
N CYS A 65 5.55 -11.48 -16.89
CA CYS A 65 6.58 -12.38 -17.40
C CYS A 65 7.52 -12.84 -16.28
N LEU A 66 7.96 -11.92 -15.40
CA LEU A 66 8.76 -12.26 -14.22
C LEU A 66 8.01 -13.20 -13.29
N ALA A 67 6.72 -12.96 -13.02
CA ALA A 67 5.91 -13.83 -12.19
C ALA A 67 5.76 -15.23 -12.81
N ILE A 68 5.51 -15.34 -14.12
CA ILE A 68 5.45 -16.63 -14.83
C ILE A 68 6.82 -17.33 -14.78
N GLY A 69 7.90 -16.59 -14.96
CA GLY A 69 9.27 -17.10 -14.88
C GLY A 69 9.60 -17.65 -13.49
N MET A 70 9.37 -16.85 -12.46
CA MET A 70 9.54 -17.26 -11.06
C MET A 70 8.64 -18.43 -10.70
N THR A 71 7.43 -18.47 -11.24
CA THR A 71 6.49 -19.55 -10.93
C THR A 71 6.88 -20.89 -11.53
N ARG A 72 7.44 -20.86 -12.74
CA ARG A 72 7.95 -22.05 -13.43
C ARG A 72 9.33 -22.46 -12.94
N TRP A 73 10.05 -21.56 -12.27
CA TRP A 73 11.37 -21.83 -11.71
C TRP A 73 11.28 -22.77 -10.51
N ARG A 74 11.47 -24.08 -10.75
CA ARG A 74 11.55 -25.08 -9.67
C ARG A 74 12.91 -25.07 -9.00
N SER A 75 13.07 -24.22 -7.99
CA SER A 75 14.17 -24.31 -7.05
C SER A 75 13.78 -25.17 -5.85
N LYS A 76 14.61 -26.17 -5.48
CA LYS A 76 14.56 -26.78 -4.14
C LYS A 76 15.15 -25.83 -3.09
N ARG A 77 14.73 -24.57 -3.10
CA ARG A 77 15.21 -23.59 -2.12
C ARG A 77 14.38 -23.76 -0.86
N SER A 78 14.96 -24.45 0.11
CA SER A 78 14.53 -24.30 1.48
C SER A 78 14.84 -22.87 1.91
N PHE A 79 13.84 -21.99 1.86
CA PHE A 79 13.93 -20.74 2.62
C PHE A 79 14.08 -21.13 4.10
N GLY A 80 14.82 -20.32 4.88
CA GLY A 80 15.23 -20.64 6.25
C GLY A 80 14.10 -20.96 7.23
N LYS A 81 14.38 -21.05 8.53
CA LYS A 81 13.36 -21.42 9.54
C LYS A 81 12.15 -20.46 9.47
N THR A 82 10.93 -20.98 9.32
CA THR A 82 9.69 -20.20 9.16
C THR A 82 9.50 -19.11 10.20
N ARG A 83 9.86 -19.40 11.46
CA ARG A 83 9.77 -18.41 12.54
C ARG A 83 10.57 -17.14 12.26
N TRP A 84 11.79 -17.28 11.73
CA TRP A 84 12.66 -16.14 11.46
C TRP A 84 12.20 -15.38 10.23
N PHE A 85 11.71 -16.11 9.22
CA PHE A 85 11.06 -15.48 8.07
C PHE A 85 9.91 -14.59 8.52
N LEU A 86 8.97 -15.12 9.32
CA LEU A 86 7.83 -14.35 9.81
C LEU A 86 8.22 -13.16 10.67
N LEU A 87 9.15 -13.35 11.62
CA LEU A 87 9.63 -12.25 12.46
C LEU A 87 10.23 -11.12 11.62
N VAL A 88 11.06 -11.44 10.64
CA VAL A 88 11.67 -10.44 9.75
C VAL A 88 10.62 -9.76 8.89
N THR A 89 9.73 -10.52 8.24
CA THR A 89 8.72 -9.93 7.33
C THR A 89 7.68 -9.11 8.07
N THR A 90 7.26 -9.54 9.26
CA THR A 90 6.36 -8.74 10.12
C THR A 90 7.07 -7.48 10.61
N GLY A 91 8.35 -7.57 10.98
CA GLY A 91 9.16 -6.39 11.32
C GLY A 91 9.27 -5.41 10.15
N LEU A 92 9.52 -5.91 8.93
CA LEU A 92 9.54 -5.10 7.71
C LEU A 92 8.17 -4.43 7.43
N GLY A 93 7.07 -5.12 7.72
CA GLY A 93 5.71 -4.57 7.62
C GLY A 93 5.47 -3.34 8.53
N VAL A 94 6.26 -3.17 9.59
CA VAL A 94 6.28 -1.92 10.39
C VAL A 94 7.34 -0.96 9.86
N ILE A 95 8.58 -1.43 9.70
CA ILE A 95 9.75 -0.57 9.45
C ILE A 95 9.64 0.19 8.13
N VAL A 96 9.18 -0.47 7.05
CA VAL A 96 9.12 0.16 5.73
C VAL A 96 8.08 1.29 5.69
N PRO A 97 6.81 1.09 6.11
CA PRO A 97 5.85 2.19 6.18
C PRO A 97 6.24 3.30 7.15
N VAL A 98 6.84 2.97 8.31
CA VAL A 98 7.38 3.98 9.24
C VAL A 98 8.46 4.83 8.57
N ALA A 99 9.38 4.19 7.84
CA ALA A 99 10.44 4.89 7.13
C ALA A 99 9.88 5.80 6.04
N ILE A 100 8.88 5.35 5.28
CA ILE A 100 8.20 6.18 4.27
C ILE A 100 7.53 7.38 4.94
N ARG A 101 6.75 7.15 6.01
CA ARG A 101 6.08 8.23 6.73
C ARG A 101 7.07 9.28 7.25
N TRP A 102 8.21 8.85 7.76
CA TRP A 102 9.17 9.76 8.39
C TRP A 102 10.12 10.43 7.39
N LEU A 103 10.68 9.66 6.45
CA LEU A 103 11.69 10.16 5.50
C LEU A 103 11.06 10.85 4.28
N VAL A 104 9.90 10.38 3.82
CA VAL A 104 9.25 10.87 2.60
C VAL A 104 8.10 11.80 2.94
N LEU A 105 7.14 11.36 3.77
CA LEU A 105 5.93 12.14 4.08
C LEU A 105 6.15 13.16 5.21
N GLN A 106 7.23 13.04 5.97
CA GLN A 106 7.55 13.90 7.12
C GLN A 106 6.42 13.99 8.16
N GLY A 107 5.57 12.96 8.25
CA GLY A 107 4.39 12.93 9.12
C GLY A 107 3.22 13.82 8.69
N GLY A 108 3.30 14.45 7.51
CA GLY A 108 2.22 15.25 6.93
C GLY A 108 1.07 14.39 6.40
N ALA A 109 -0.14 14.97 6.39
CA ALA A 109 -1.28 14.39 5.70
C ALA A 109 -1.11 14.59 4.19
N VAL A 110 -1.37 13.53 3.44
CA VAL A 110 -1.29 13.48 1.97
C VAL A 110 -2.67 13.66 1.35
N ALA A 111 -3.74 13.33 2.09
CA ALA A 111 -5.13 13.52 1.67
C ALA A 111 -5.99 14.18 2.77
N ASP A 112 -7.01 14.93 2.37
CA ASP A 112 -7.95 15.61 3.27
C ASP A 112 -8.64 14.62 4.24
N ASP A 113 -8.90 13.39 3.76
CA ASP A 113 -9.52 12.30 4.52
C ASP A 113 -8.77 11.97 5.82
N GLU A 114 -7.44 12.08 5.84
CA GLU A 114 -6.62 11.74 7.00
C GLU A 114 -6.94 12.61 8.20
N SER A 115 -7.16 13.91 7.97
CA SER A 115 -7.53 14.87 9.02
C SER A 115 -8.92 14.55 9.60
N VAL A 116 -9.84 14.12 8.73
CA VAL A 116 -11.22 13.77 9.08
C VAL A 116 -11.26 12.46 9.88
N TYR A 117 -10.45 11.47 9.50
CA TYR A 117 -10.29 10.24 10.25
C TYR A 117 -9.65 10.46 11.60
N ARG A 118 -8.60 11.29 11.68
CA ARG A 118 -7.95 11.65 12.95
C ARG A 118 -8.92 12.33 13.91
N PHE A 119 -9.66 13.34 13.44
CA PHE A 119 -10.71 14.00 14.23
C PHE A 119 -11.74 12.99 14.76
N SER A 120 -12.18 12.06 13.91
CA SER A 120 -13.14 11.03 14.31
C SER A 120 -12.55 10.04 15.31
N ALA A 121 -11.26 9.72 15.19
CA ALA A 121 -10.55 8.85 16.14
C ALA A 121 -10.44 9.52 17.52
N GLU A 122 -10.17 10.83 17.56
CA GLU A 122 -10.14 11.62 18.80
C GLU A 122 -11.52 11.68 19.46
N LEU A 123 -12.59 11.88 18.68
CA LEU A 123 -13.96 11.80 19.18
C LEU A 123 -14.23 10.43 19.81
N VAL A 124 -13.95 9.34 19.08
CA VAL A 124 -14.16 7.97 19.57
C VAL A 124 -13.33 7.69 20.84
N ALA A 125 -12.06 8.09 20.86
CA ALA A 125 -11.19 7.95 22.03
C ALA A 125 -11.72 8.72 23.26
N SER A 126 -12.42 9.84 23.05
CA SER A 126 -13.08 10.61 24.11
C SER A 126 -14.48 10.11 24.50
N GLY A 127 -14.95 9.01 23.90
CA GLY A 127 -16.30 8.47 24.11
C GLY A 127 -17.41 9.29 23.46
N ARG A 128 -17.08 10.08 22.43
CA ARG A 128 -18.01 10.95 21.70
C ARG A 128 -18.13 10.49 20.25
N LEU A 129 -19.26 10.81 19.63
CA LEU A 129 -19.50 10.58 18.20
C LEU A 129 -19.54 11.87 17.38
N THR A 130 -19.75 12.99 18.06
CA THR A 130 -19.87 14.32 17.45
C THR A 130 -19.29 15.37 18.40
N ALA A 131 -18.78 16.47 17.85
CA ALA A 131 -18.53 17.71 18.58
C ALA A 131 -19.64 18.73 18.28
N PRO A 132 -19.88 19.73 19.14
CA PRO A 132 -20.70 20.87 18.75
C PRO A 132 -19.98 21.69 17.66
N SER A 133 -20.73 22.24 16.71
CA SER A 133 -20.17 23.19 15.73
C SER A 133 -19.65 24.44 16.43
N HIS A 134 -18.45 24.91 16.03
CA HIS A 134 -17.90 26.16 16.54
C HIS A 134 -18.74 27.37 16.06
N PRO A 135 -18.92 28.44 16.86
CA PRO A 135 -19.66 29.64 16.41
C PRO A 135 -19.10 30.27 15.12
N LEU A 136 -17.78 30.17 14.94
CA LEU A 136 -17.07 30.58 13.73
C LEU A 136 -16.90 29.39 12.75
N LYS A 137 -17.98 28.65 12.48
CA LYS A 137 -17.93 27.36 11.78
C LYS A 137 -17.23 27.39 10.42
N LEU A 138 -17.25 28.52 9.71
CA LEU A 138 -16.64 28.68 8.38
C LEU A 138 -15.12 28.45 8.39
N PHE A 139 -14.43 28.63 9.51
CA PHE A 139 -12.99 28.33 9.63
C PHE A 139 -12.68 26.87 9.95
N PHE A 140 -13.72 26.11 10.31
CA PHE A 140 -13.64 24.70 10.69
C PHE A 140 -14.38 23.81 9.68
N ASP A 141 -14.86 24.40 8.59
CA ASP A 141 -15.52 23.68 7.52
C ASP A 141 -14.45 23.06 6.61
N HIS A 142 -14.51 21.75 6.45
CA HIS A 142 -13.53 20.97 5.72
C HIS A 142 -14.23 19.96 4.82
N ALA A 143 -13.57 19.58 3.74
CA ALA A 143 -14.05 18.50 2.88
C ALA A 143 -14.33 17.24 3.73
N PHE A 144 -15.42 16.55 3.41
CA PHE A 144 -15.83 15.30 4.05
C PHE A 144 -16.23 15.39 5.54
N MET A 145 -16.37 16.60 6.08
CA MET A 145 -16.99 16.85 7.38
C MET A 145 -18.44 17.31 7.22
N VAL A 146 -19.29 16.92 8.17
CA VAL A 146 -20.63 17.50 8.38
C VAL A 146 -20.52 18.52 9.50
N ASN A 147 -20.99 19.75 9.28
CA ASN A 147 -20.91 20.88 10.22
C ASN A 147 -22.22 21.70 10.28
N ASP A 148 -23.26 21.11 10.88
CA ASP A 148 -24.66 21.58 10.84
C ASP A 148 -25.26 21.93 12.22
N GLY A 149 -24.42 22.31 13.17
CA GLY A 149 -24.73 22.41 14.60
C GLY A 149 -24.06 21.29 15.38
N ARG A 150 -23.76 20.17 14.70
CA ARG A 150 -22.81 19.15 15.12
C ARG A 150 -21.71 19.02 14.08
N MET A 151 -20.54 18.63 14.54
CA MET A 151 -19.34 18.45 13.74
C MET A 151 -18.86 17.00 13.86
N PHE A 152 -18.86 16.29 12.73
CA PHE A 152 -18.47 14.88 12.62
C PHE A 152 -18.07 14.53 11.19
N SER A 153 -17.38 13.40 11.01
CA SER A 153 -17.02 12.89 9.69
C SER A 153 -18.23 12.30 8.97
N GLN A 154 -18.29 12.45 7.64
CA GLN A 154 -19.25 11.71 6.82
C GLN A 154 -18.92 10.20 6.74
N TYR A 155 -17.70 9.80 7.09
CA TYR A 155 -17.22 8.42 6.99
C TYR A 155 -17.66 7.54 8.16
N PHE A 156 -17.68 6.23 7.91
CA PHE A 156 -17.96 5.23 8.93
C PHE A 156 -16.87 5.19 10.02
N LEU A 157 -17.28 4.85 11.24
CA LEU A 157 -16.41 4.83 12.42
C LEU A 157 -15.47 3.62 12.50
N GLY A 158 -15.59 2.63 11.60
CA GLY A 158 -14.79 1.41 11.66
C GLY A 158 -13.28 1.68 11.68
N TRP A 159 -12.80 2.48 10.73
CA TRP A 159 -11.40 2.88 10.68
C TRP A 159 -10.99 3.83 11.82
N PRO A 160 -11.72 4.92 12.12
CA PRO A 160 -11.47 5.76 13.29
C PRO A 160 -11.39 5.00 14.62
N ALA A 161 -12.18 3.94 14.81
CA ALA A 161 -12.13 3.12 16.02
C ALA A 161 -10.81 2.35 16.17
N ILE A 162 -10.22 1.89 15.06
CA ILE A 162 -8.88 1.28 15.07
C ILE A 162 -7.83 2.35 15.36
N MET A 163 -7.93 3.51 14.71
CA MET A 163 -7.03 4.65 14.94
C MET A 163 -7.08 5.19 16.38
N ALA A 164 -8.23 5.10 17.05
CA ALA A 164 -8.42 5.58 18.42
C ALA A 164 -7.43 4.96 19.42
N ILE A 165 -6.93 3.75 19.14
CA ILE A 165 -5.89 3.09 19.94
C ILE A 165 -4.58 3.91 19.95
N GLY A 166 -4.28 4.63 18.87
CA GLY A 166 -3.10 5.48 18.75
C GLY A 166 -3.24 6.87 19.36
N VAL A 167 -4.47 7.32 19.67
CA VAL A 167 -4.74 8.68 20.17
C VAL A 167 -4.04 8.98 21.50
N PRO A 168 -4.10 8.12 22.54
CA PRO A 168 -3.45 8.40 23.83
C PRO A 168 -1.93 8.57 23.74
N PHE A 169 -1.32 8.04 22.68
CA PHE A 169 0.13 8.07 22.46
C PHE A 169 0.55 9.16 21.46
N GLY A 170 -0.39 9.94 20.92
CA GLY A 170 -0.12 10.88 19.82
C GLY A 170 0.42 10.18 18.56
N ALA A 171 0.06 8.90 18.37
CA ALA A 171 0.67 8.01 17.39
C ALA A 171 -0.34 7.45 16.38
N THR A 172 -1.45 8.16 16.11
CA THR A 172 -2.47 7.75 15.13
C THR A 172 -1.88 7.45 13.77
N GLY A 173 -0.88 8.24 13.37
CA GLY A 173 -0.11 8.08 12.13
C GLY A 173 0.68 6.78 11.97
N TYR A 174 0.85 6.00 13.04
CA TYR A 174 1.60 4.75 13.02
C TYR A 174 0.70 3.52 13.16
N VAL A 175 -0.61 3.70 13.39
CA VAL A 175 -1.57 2.60 13.52
C VAL A 175 -1.58 1.75 12.26
N ASN A 176 -1.51 2.37 11.08
CA ASN A 176 -1.43 1.67 9.81
C ASN A 176 -0.19 0.81 9.63
N CYS A 177 0.95 1.22 10.18
CA CYS A 177 2.17 0.41 10.16
C CYS A 177 1.99 -0.87 11.01
N LEU A 178 1.26 -0.78 12.11
CA LEU A 178 0.94 -1.95 12.97
C LEU A 178 -0.07 -2.87 12.30
N VAL A 179 -1.11 -2.33 11.66
CA VAL A 179 -2.10 -3.11 10.90
C VAL A 179 -1.42 -3.85 9.75
N SER A 180 -0.56 -3.16 8.98
CA SER A 180 0.29 -3.75 7.93
C SER A 180 1.07 -4.97 8.43
N ALA A 181 1.74 -4.84 9.58
CA ALA A 181 2.50 -5.92 10.18
C ALA A 181 1.62 -7.09 10.64
N ALA A 182 0.42 -6.81 11.16
CA ALA A 182 -0.55 -7.82 11.56
C ALA A 182 -1.13 -8.60 10.37
N THR A 183 -1.22 -8.00 9.18
CA THR A 183 -1.64 -8.68 7.95
C THR A 183 -0.63 -9.73 7.48
N VAL A 184 0.67 -9.53 7.73
CA VAL A 184 1.74 -10.43 7.22
C VAL A 184 1.60 -11.89 7.68
N PRO A 185 1.45 -12.21 8.99
CA PRO A 185 1.24 -13.60 9.43
C PRO A 185 -0.06 -14.20 8.90
N ALA A 186 -1.15 -13.41 8.84
CA ALA A 186 -2.44 -13.88 8.33
C ALA A 186 -2.36 -14.25 6.85
N LEU A 187 -1.73 -13.39 6.04
CA LEU A 187 -1.47 -13.63 4.62
C LEU A 187 -0.58 -14.86 4.42
N TYR A 188 0.49 -14.99 5.20
CA TYR A 188 1.37 -16.16 5.12
C TYR A 188 0.62 -17.46 5.41
N GLU A 189 -0.17 -17.51 6.48
CA GLU A 189 -0.93 -18.70 6.84
C GLU A 189 -1.98 -19.05 5.79
N LEU A 190 -2.66 -18.05 5.23
CA LEU A 190 -3.59 -18.23 4.13
C LEU A 190 -2.90 -18.83 2.91
N LEU A 191 -1.81 -18.21 2.44
CA LEU A 191 -1.06 -18.70 1.27
C LEU A 191 -0.45 -20.07 1.53
N LYS A 192 0.04 -20.34 2.74
CA LYS A 192 0.63 -21.64 3.07
C LYS A 192 -0.39 -22.76 2.93
N ARG A 193 -1.66 -22.51 3.29
CA ARG A 193 -2.75 -23.49 3.18
C ARG A 193 -3.18 -23.69 1.72
N THR A 194 -3.08 -22.68 0.86
CA THR A 194 -3.57 -22.75 -0.52
C THR A 194 -2.51 -23.19 -1.52
N VAL A 195 -1.27 -22.69 -1.39
CA VAL A 195 -0.19 -22.87 -2.38
C VAL A 195 1.09 -23.45 -1.77
N GLY A 196 1.14 -23.68 -0.46
CA GLY A 196 2.29 -24.26 0.23
C GLY A 196 3.32 -23.24 0.69
N VAL A 197 4.33 -23.73 1.43
CA VAL A 197 5.27 -22.88 2.19
C VAL A 197 6.11 -21.95 1.30
N ASP A 198 6.71 -22.46 0.23
CA ASP A 198 7.64 -21.67 -0.59
C ASP A 198 6.92 -20.52 -1.31
N TRP A 199 5.71 -20.79 -1.79
CA TRP A 199 4.84 -19.82 -2.44
C TRP A 199 4.24 -18.81 -1.47
N ALA A 200 3.93 -19.24 -0.24
CA ALA A 200 3.52 -18.32 0.80
C ALA A 200 4.62 -17.30 1.13
N ARG A 201 5.87 -17.76 1.19
CA ARG A 201 7.01 -16.85 1.42
C ARG A 201 7.17 -15.87 0.26
N LEU A 202 7.11 -16.36 -0.98
CA LEU A 202 7.18 -15.49 -2.14
C LEU A 202 6.04 -14.46 -2.16
N GLY A 203 4.80 -14.88 -1.90
CA GLY A 203 3.64 -13.99 -1.87
C GLY A 203 3.75 -12.90 -0.80
N VAL A 204 4.27 -13.23 0.39
CA VAL A 204 4.57 -12.23 1.43
C VAL A 204 5.63 -11.23 0.96
N LEU A 205 6.69 -11.69 0.29
CA LEU A 205 7.73 -10.79 -0.23
C LEU A 205 7.19 -9.86 -1.33
N VAL A 206 6.35 -10.39 -2.22
CA VAL A 206 5.66 -9.57 -3.25
C VAL A 206 4.73 -8.55 -2.60
N PHE A 207 3.97 -8.97 -1.59
CA PHE A 207 3.09 -8.09 -0.83
C PHE A 207 3.86 -6.93 -0.18
N LEU A 208 4.98 -7.23 0.51
CA LEU A 208 5.81 -6.23 1.18
C LEU A 208 6.59 -5.31 0.23
N THR A 209 6.73 -5.68 -1.05
CA THR A 209 7.38 -4.84 -2.07
C THR A 209 6.37 -4.02 -2.88
N SER A 210 5.06 -4.22 -2.65
CA SER A 210 4.02 -3.44 -3.31
C SER A 210 4.07 -1.99 -2.84
N PHE A 211 4.29 -1.07 -3.77
CA PHE A 211 4.30 0.37 -3.49
C PHE A 211 2.97 0.84 -2.90
N PHE A 212 1.85 0.48 -3.54
CA PHE A 212 0.51 0.90 -3.11
C PHE A 212 0.19 0.45 -1.68
N PHE A 213 0.62 -0.75 -1.31
CA PHE A 213 0.45 -1.25 0.05
C PHE A 213 1.27 -0.43 1.06
N ASN A 214 2.54 -0.19 0.76
CA ASN A 214 3.42 0.54 1.67
C ASN A 214 3.03 2.01 1.82
N ASP A 215 2.56 2.65 0.74
CA ASP A 215 2.03 4.01 0.75
C ASP A 215 0.75 4.10 1.60
N ALA A 216 -0.21 3.21 1.36
CA ALA A 216 -1.42 3.10 2.18
C ALA A 216 -1.09 2.84 3.67
N ALA A 217 -0.06 2.05 3.95
CA ALA A 217 0.38 1.75 5.31
C ALA A 217 1.16 2.89 5.99
N ALA A 218 1.64 3.88 5.24
CA ALA A 218 2.38 5.03 5.76
C ALA A 218 1.50 6.26 6.06
N THR A 219 0.29 6.29 5.49
CA THR A 219 -0.72 7.35 5.68
C THR A 219 -1.71 6.99 6.79
N GLU A 220 -2.65 7.88 7.11
CA GLU A 220 -3.80 7.63 8.00
C GLU A 220 -5.07 7.22 7.23
N MET A 221 -4.92 6.77 5.99
CA MET A 221 -6.01 6.31 5.14
C MET A 221 -6.56 4.95 5.60
N SER A 222 -7.83 4.67 5.29
CA SER A 222 -8.54 3.48 5.76
C SER A 222 -8.17 2.17 5.03
N HIS A 223 -7.41 2.22 3.94
CA HIS A 223 -7.20 1.10 3.01
C HIS A 223 -6.63 -0.17 3.66
N THR A 224 -5.67 -0.02 4.57
CA THR A 224 -5.01 -1.13 5.30
C THR A 224 -5.96 -1.94 6.16
N SER A 225 -7.06 -1.34 6.64
CA SER A 225 -8.02 -2.00 7.52
C SER A 225 -8.92 -3.00 6.78
N ALA A 226 -8.91 -2.97 5.45
CA ALA A 226 -9.71 -3.83 4.58
C ALA A 226 -8.91 -4.98 3.93
N LEU A 227 -7.63 -5.16 4.31
CA LEU A 227 -6.75 -6.22 3.82
C LEU A 227 -6.89 -7.52 4.63
#